data_AF-G7VSB3-F1
#
_entry.id   AF-G7VSB3-F1
#
_cell.length_a   1.000
_cell.length_b   1.000
_cell.length_c   1.000
_cell.angle_alpha   90.00
_cell.angle_beta   90.00
_cell.angle_gamma   90.00
#
_symmetry.space_group_name_H-M   'P 1'
#
loop_
_entity.id
_entity.type
_entity.pdbx_description
1 polymer ?
#
loop_
_entity_poly.entity_id
_entity_poly.type
_entity_poly.pdbx_seq_one_letter_code
_entity_poly.pdbx_strand_id
1 'polypeptide(L)' 'MGQGQVQGWNVFSFVRKSNTSSASFNIKNFTDYMIYTKKWMSNAKFVSSVEFGTEIFGGSGSMNISKWNVNVQ' A
#
# COMPACT_ATOMS: atom_id res chain seq x y z
N MET A 1 4.40 -10.98 0.10
CA MET A 1 5.03 -9.68 0.37
C MET A 1 6.34 -9.66 -0.40
N GLY A 2 6.68 -8.54 -1.02
CA GLY A 2 7.97 -8.32 -1.68
C GLY A 2 8.62 -7.00 -1.24
N GLN A 3 9.93 -6.90 -1.42
CA GLN A 3 10.70 -5.66 -1.29
C GLN A 3 11.52 -5.49 -2.57
N GLY A 4 11.67 -4.25 -3.03
CA GLY A 4 12.52 -3.90 -4.17
C GLY A 4 13.07 -2.48 -4.06
N GLN A 5 13.85 -2.08 -5.07
CA GLN A 5 14.31 -0.70 -5.23
C GLN A 5 13.92 -0.16 -6.59
N VAL A 6 13.38 1.06 -6.63
CA VAL A 6 13.03 1.77 -7.87
C VAL A 6 13.59 3.19 -7.77
N GLN A 7 14.51 3.56 -8.67
CA GLN A 7 15.09 4.91 -8.73
C GLN A 7 15.60 5.43 -7.37
N GLY A 8 16.26 4.57 -6.58
CA GLY A 8 16.77 4.92 -5.25
C GLY A 8 15.76 4.84 -4.11
N TRP A 9 14.49 4.55 -4.39
CA TRP A 9 13.45 4.34 -3.38
C TRP A 9 13.30 2.88 -2.99
N ASN A 10 13.19 2.62 -1.68
CA ASN A 10 12.79 1.30 -1.19
C ASN A 10 11.27 1.14 -1.36
N VAL A 11 10.85 0.09 -2.06
CA VAL A 11 9.44 -0.22 -2.31
C VAL A 11 9.06 -1.50 -1.57
N PHE A 12 7.95 -1.47 -0.84
CA PHE A 12 7.43 -2.60 -0.09
C PHE A 12 6.00 -2.91 -0.54
N SER A 13 5.74 -4.14 -0.99
CA SER A 13 4.47 -4.52 -1.59
C SER A 13 3.80 -5.65 -0.83
N PHE A 14 2.57 -5.39 -0.36
CA PHE A 14 1.71 -6.36 0.29
C PHE A 14 0.59 -6.76 -0.68
N VAL A 15 0.69 -7.97 -1.22
CA VAL A 15 -0.22 -8.49 -2.25
C VAL A 15 -1.18 -9.49 -1.62
N ARG A 16 -2.49 -9.28 -1.82
CA ARG A 16 -3.50 -10.27 -1.43
C ARG A 16 -3.38 -11.53 -2.28
N LYS A 17 -3.72 -12.68 -1.69
CA LYS A 17 -3.68 -13.98 -2.38
C LYS A 17 -4.91 -14.27 -3.24
N SER A 18 -5.97 -13.47 -3.10
CA SER A 18 -7.23 -13.63 -3.82
C SER A 18 -7.87 -12.27 -4.11
N ASN A 19 -8.74 -12.25 -5.12
CA ASN A 19 -9.47 -11.05 -5.54
C ASN A 19 -10.36 -10.52 -4.41
N THR A 20 -10.53 -9.20 -4.35
CA THR A 20 -11.30 -8.52 -3.32
C THR A 20 -11.92 -7.26 -3.91
N SER A 21 -13.21 -7.03 -3.63
CA SER A 21 -13.95 -5.85 -4.09
C SER A 21 -14.16 -4.80 -3.00
N SER A 22 -13.91 -5.13 -1.73
CA SER A 22 -14.00 -4.21 -0.60
C SER A 22 -12.97 -4.54 0.48
N ALA A 23 -12.38 -3.51 1.08
CA ALA A 23 -11.42 -3.69 2.17
C ALA A 23 -11.48 -2.51 3.15
N SER A 24 -11.27 -2.83 4.43
CA SER A 24 -11.01 -1.86 5.49
C SER A 24 -9.80 -2.37 6.28
N PHE A 25 -8.81 -1.53 6.47
CA PHE A 25 -7.59 -1.88 7.20
C PHE A 25 -6.94 -0.63 7.80
N ASN A 26 -6.21 -0.84 8.88
CA ASN A 26 -5.32 0.17 9.43
C ASN A 26 -3.97 0.10 8.71
N ILE A 27 -3.64 1.11 7.91
CA ILE A 27 -2.37 1.20 7.16
C ILE A 27 -1.16 1.12 8.11
N LYS A 28 -1.30 1.61 9.35
CA LYS A 28 -0.25 1.58 10.37
C LYS A 28 0.22 0.15 10.67
N ASN A 29 -0.62 -0.87 10.54
CA ASN A 29 -0.22 -2.26 10.75
C ASN A 29 0.87 -2.70 9.77
N PHE A 30 0.81 -2.22 8.51
CA PHE A 30 1.83 -2.54 7.50
C PHE A 30 3.13 -1.80 7.78
N THR A 31 3.08 -0.52 8.17
CA THR A 31 4.28 0.25 8.52
C THR A 31 4.92 -0.27 9.81
N ASP A 32 4.13 -0.61 10.83
CA ASP A 32 4.62 -1.20 12.07
C ASP A 32 5.30 -2.55 11.82
N TYR A 33 4.73 -3.38 10.94
CA TYR A 33 5.39 -4.63 10.53
C TYR A 33 6.76 -4.37 9.88
N MET A 34 6.86 -3.36 9.01
CA MET A 34 8.14 -3.00 8.37
C MET A 34 9.16 -2.45 9.37
N ILE A 35 8.73 -1.64 10.32
CA ILE A 35 9.58 -0.99 11.34
C ILE A 35 10.02 -2.00 12.41
N TYR A 36 9.05 -2.70 13.01
CA TYR A 36 9.30 -3.46 14.24
C TYR A 36 9.60 -4.93 13.99
N THR A 37 9.01 -5.55 12.96
CA THR A 37 9.24 -6.98 12.65
C THR A 37 10.35 -7.16 11.64
N LYS A 38 10.28 -6.47 10.50
CA LYS A 38 11.26 -6.64 9.41
C LYS A 38 12.53 -5.81 9.59
N LYS A 39 12.46 -4.72 10.35
CA LYS A 39 13.55 -3.74 10.51
C LYS A 39 14.00 -3.14 9.16
N TRP A 40 13.08 -3.01 8.21
CA TRP A 40 13.36 -2.49 6.85
C TRP A 40 13.08 -1.00 6.71
N MET A 41 12.38 -0.41 7.67
CA MET A 41 12.01 1.01 7.68
C MET A 41 12.36 1.61 9.04
N SER A 42 12.98 2.80 9.03
CA SER A 42 13.20 3.58 10.26
C SER A 42 11.89 4.18 10.76
N ASN A 43 11.71 4.24 12.09
CA ASN A 43 10.59 4.92 12.73
C ASN A 43 10.67 6.46 12.67
N ALA A 44 11.74 7.03 12.09
CA ALA A 44 11.89 8.48 11.90
C ALA A 44 11.29 8.98 10.57
N LYS A 45 10.58 8.12 9.82
CA LYS A 45 9.92 8.50 8.57
C LYS A 45 8.52 9.07 8.82
N PHE A 46 8.08 9.95 7.94
CA PHE A 46 6.76 10.56 7.95
C PHE A 46 5.92 10.05 6.78
N VAL A 47 4.60 10.00 6.96
CA VAL A 47 3.66 9.72 5.87
C VAL A 47 3.46 11.01 5.07
N SER A 48 3.77 10.99 3.78
CA SER A 48 3.57 12.14 2.89
C SER A 48 2.22 12.12 2.18
N SER A 49 1.75 10.95 1.76
CA SER A 49 0.48 10.77 1.05
C SER A 49 -0.12 9.39 1.32
N VAL A 50 -1.44 9.27 1.09
CA VAL A 50 -2.16 8.00 1.00
C VAL A 50 -2.97 8.03 -0.29
N GLU A 51 -2.71 7.08 -1.17
CA GLU A 51 -3.28 7.03 -2.53
C GLU A 51 -3.98 5.68 -2.76
N PHE A 52 -5.05 5.70 -3.56
CA PHE A 52 -5.80 4.51 -3.96
C PHE A 52 -6.18 4.62 -5.43
N GLY A 53 -5.92 3.56 -6.19
CA GLY A 53 -6.16 3.54 -7.63
C GLY A 53 -5.74 2.21 -8.25
N THR A 54 -5.50 2.24 -9.56
CA THR A 54 -5.11 1.09 -10.36
C THR A 54 -3.96 1.44 -11.29
N GLU A 55 -3.09 0.47 -11.54
CA GLU A 55 -2.04 0.55 -12.56
C GLU A 55 -2.44 -0.37 -13.72
N ILE A 56 -2.73 0.21 -14.89
CA ILE A 56 -3.19 -0.53 -16.08
C ILE A 56 -2.02 -0.69 -17.04
N PHE A 57 -1.63 -1.94 -17.31
CA PHE A 57 -0.54 -2.26 -18.24
C PHE A 57 -1.05 -2.57 -19.67
N GLY A 58 -2.33 -2.93 -19.80
CA GLY A 58 -3.00 -3.19 -21.09
C GLY A 58 -4.42 -3.74 -20.91
N GLY A 59 -5.21 -3.70 -21.98
CA GLY A 59 -6.61 -4.17 -22.00
C GLY A 59 -7.65 -3.05 -21.94
N SER A 60 -8.93 -3.42 -21.89
CA SER A 60 -10.08 -2.50 -21.83
C SER A 60 -11.02 -2.88 -20.70
N GLY A 61 -11.52 -1.89 -19.96
CA GLY A 61 -12.47 -2.10 -18.87
C GLY A 61 -12.72 -0.81 -18.09
N SER A 62 -13.54 -0.88 -17.05
CA SER A 62 -13.77 0.24 -16.13
C SER A 62 -13.63 -0.20 -14.68
N MET A 63 -13.13 0.70 -13.84
CA MET A 63 -13.12 0.56 -12.39
C MET A 63 -14.16 1.50 -11.81
N ASN A 64 -15.11 0.95 -11.06
CA ASN A 64 -16.10 1.73 -10.32
C ASN A 64 -15.74 1.71 -8.84
N ILE A 65 -15.37 2.87 -8.29
CA ILE A 65 -15.07 3.05 -6.87
C ILE A 65 -16.29 3.67 -6.21
N SER A 66 -17.07 2.87 -5.49
CA SER A 66 -18.28 3.34 -4.82
C SER A 66 -17.99 4.08 -3.51
N LYS A 67 -16.86 3.78 -2.85
CA LYS A 67 -16.45 4.42 -1.59
C LYS A 67 -14.94 4.38 -1.42
N TRP A 68 -14.35 5.53 -1.15
CA TRP A 68 -12.97 5.66 -0.69
C TRP A 68 -12.92 6.65 0.47
N ASN A 69 -12.28 6.25 1.57
CA ASN A 69 -12.14 7.06 2.76
C ASN A 69 -10.82 6.74 3.46
N VAL A 70 -10.15 7.77 3.96
CA VAL A 70 -8.93 7.67 4.75
C VAL A 70 -9.09 8.61 5.95
N ASN A 71 -8.65 8.16 7.11
CA ASN A 71 -8.53 8.97 8.30
C ASN A 71 -7.11 8.80 8.86
N VAL A 72 -6.44 9.92 9.11
CA VAL A 72 -5.10 9.97 9.73
C VAL A 72 -5.26 10.70 11.05
N GLN A 73 -4.78 10.09 12.14
CA GLN A 73 -4.92 10.56 13.52
C GLN A 73 -3.54 10.60 14.18
#